data_AF-A0A8X6UHQ6-F1
#
_entry.id   AF-A0A8X6UHQ6-F1
#
_cell.length_a   1.000
_cell.length_b   1.000
_cell.length_c   1.000
_cell.angle_alpha   90.00
_cell.angle_beta   90.00
_cell.angle_gamma   90.00
#
_symmetry.space_group_name_H-M   'P 1'
#
loop_
_entity.id
_entity.type
_entity.pdbx_description
1 polymer ?
#
loop_
_entity_poly.entity_id
_entity_poly.type
_entity_poly.pdbx_seq_one_letter_code
_entity_poly.pdbx_strand_id
1 'polypeptide(L)'
;MDFSALLVIAISLLLSPLTHGYKVFEYCNGTSWIKFQEHCYLFQTSYRNRVSFYDAEDFCRSQGAHLVSVHSEAENDFLLKTSEEGGFGGRFWIGLNTLVNKTNEQWSDGSVANFEKKVPKEFFVNEKCFILMLSKKGWRPEHCALHYAPICKRRENAVPTPIPPITPPRPRAGNCPKDWIKFGGKCYKYFGGKATERLLYKQARNACWALGDNTELVSIHSMEEQAFLTEHLYDLGTSAWIGMHQITSDEIGHDLVFGWMDNSRTNFTFWARGHPPPGTWKYCATLSYEGIAKGEWIADYCEIDKKGYICQKQADPRLPVPPPEPSKCKAGYVGYRNSCYNYISKPENQQNAEETCSNFGGHLVSIVDSFEQSFLFNFVGKKAKQVWNGLRTAEGTRYLKWTDREPFYYSYWADNQPQLRTGEESCVSLDGANNLKWNVTECSSKLPFICEITTDNIPSFREVLGSCPNSESSWVDVGDEFCYHVAESSNHILSWDATSRYCLTKGVETA
;
A
#
# COMPACT_ATOMS: atom_id res chain seq x y z
N MET A 1 -1.29 89.25 54.44
CA MET A 1 -2.20 89.05 53.29
C MET A 1 -2.49 87.56 53.20
N ASP A 2 -3.63 87.18 53.76
CA ASP A 2 -4.61 86.16 53.32
C ASP A 2 -4.32 85.45 51.99
N PHE A 3 -4.67 84.18 51.78
CA PHE A 3 -5.14 83.09 52.64
C PHE A 3 -4.78 81.78 51.90
N SER A 4 -4.49 80.75 52.67
CA SER A 4 -3.82 79.51 52.29
C SER A 4 -4.78 78.30 52.19
N ALA A 5 -4.32 77.30 51.41
CA ALA A 5 -4.40 75.85 51.67
C ALA A 5 -5.65 75.03 51.25
N LEU A 6 -5.37 74.05 50.37
CA LEU A 6 -5.60 72.59 50.50
C LEU A 6 -6.89 72.04 51.17
N LEU A 7 -7.50 71.04 50.50
CA LEU A 7 -7.87 69.67 50.99
C LEU A 7 -9.36 69.21 50.82
N VAL A 8 -9.61 68.29 49.86
CA VAL A 8 -10.35 66.98 49.93
C VAL A 8 -11.92 67.05 50.04
N ILE A 9 -12.77 66.39 49.21
CA ILE A 9 -13.17 64.95 49.15
C ILE A 9 -14.09 64.66 47.92
N ALA A 10 -13.91 63.45 47.31
CA ALA A 10 -14.80 62.60 46.46
C ALA A 10 -15.31 63.14 45.10
N ILE A 11 -15.18 62.43 43.98
CA ILE A 11 -15.74 61.10 43.70
C ILE A 11 -14.76 60.24 42.88
N SER A 12 -14.44 59.07 43.43
CA SER A 12 -13.86 57.93 42.72
C SER A 12 -14.94 57.30 41.84
N LEU A 13 -14.70 57.13 40.54
CA LEU A 13 -15.32 56.09 39.69
C LEU A 13 -14.52 55.94 38.38
N LEU A 14 -13.75 54.84 38.36
CA LEU A 14 -13.46 53.96 37.21
C LEU A 14 -12.95 54.57 35.90
N LEU A 15 -11.63 54.69 35.80
CA LEU A 15 -10.89 54.36 34.57
C LEU A 15 -9.67 53.51 34.95
N SER A 16 -9.88 52.23 35.18
CA SER A 16 -8.83 51.23 35.07
C SER A 16 -8.55 50.98 33.58
N PRO A 17 -7.29 51.00 33.11
CA PRO A 17 -6.99 50.55 31.76
C PRO A 17 -7.24 49.04 31.67
N LEU A 18 -8.03 48.62 30.69
CA LEU A 18 -8.12 47.23 30.26
C LEU A 18 -6.74 46.74 29.82
N THR A 19 -6.00 46.06 30.71
CA THR A 19 -4.85 45.25 30.32
C THR A 19 -5.36 43.96 29.68
N HIS A 20 -5.62 43.99 28.36
CA HIS A 20 -5.62 42.76 27.58
C HIS A 20 -4.18 42.25 27.54
N GLY A 21 -3.88 41.23 28.33
CA GLY A 21 -2.56 40.59 28.39
C GLY A 21 -2.24 39.94 27.04
N TYR A 22 -1.38 40.58 26.25
CA TYR A 22 -0.74 39.94 25.12
C TYR A 22 0.15 38.79 25.65
N LYS A 23 -0.11 37.56 25.18
CA LYS A 23 0.71 36.38 25.51
C LYS A 23 2.10 36.57 24.88
N VAL A 24 3.15 36.62 25.70
CA VAL A 24 4.53 36.85 25.25
C VAL A 24 5.30 35.53 25.28
N PHE A 25 5.54 34.96 24.11
CA PHE A 25 6.50 33.86 23.93
C PHE A 25 7.88 34.44 23.56
N GLU A 26 8.95 33.82 24.05
CA GLU A 26 10.30 34.08 23.52
C GLU A 26 10.48 33.29 22.23
N TYR A 27 10.98 33.92 21.17
CA TYR A 27 11.12 33.31 19.85
C TYR A 27 12.59 33.18 19.45
N CYS A 28 12.94 32.07 18.79
CA CYS A 28 14.29 31.89 18.24
C CYS A 28 14.51 32.79 17.02
N ASN A 29 15.48 33.69 17.08
CA ASN A 29 15.97 34.51 15.96
C ASN A 29 14.86 35.18 15.10
N GLY A 30 13.75 35.60 15.71
CA GLY A 30 12.63 36.23 15.00
C GLY A 30 11.82 35.29 14.09
N THR A 31 11.92 33.97 14.29
CA THR A 31 11.16 32.95 13.57
C THR A 31 9.88 32.56 14.31
N SER A 32 9.05 31.70 13.72
CA SER A 32 7.87 31.09 14.38
C SER A 32 8.22 30.04 15.44
N TRP A 33 9.52 29.76 15.66
CA TRP A 33 9.96 28.78 16.64
C TRP A 33 10.01 29.42 18.03
N ILE A 34 9.38 28.77 18.99
CA ILE A 34 9.32 29.20 20.38
C ILE A 34 10.55 28.67 21.10
N LYS A 35 11.23 29.56 21.83
CA LYS A 35 12.45 29.23 22.58
C LYS A 35 12.11 28.73 23.97
N PHE A 36 12.79 27.66 24.38
CA PHE A 36 12.84 27.22 25.76
C PHE A 36 14.23 26.67 26.05
N GLN A 37 14.93 27.31 26.99
CA GLN A 37 16.34 27.03 27.27
C GLN A 37 17.19 27.10 25.98
N GLU A 38 18.08 26.14 25.74
CA GLU A 38 18.97 26.10 24.56
C GLU A 38 18.33 25.46 23.32
N HIS A 39 16.99 25.36 23.28
CA HIS A 39 16.24 24.68 22.23
C HIS A 39 15.12 25.55 21.65
N CYS A 40 14.80 25.28 20.40
CA CYS A 40 13.72 25.87 19.64
C CYS A 40 12.67 24.82 19.32
N TYR A 41 11.40 25.19 19.48
CA TYR A 41 10.25 24.31 19.31
C TYR A 41 9.30 24.87 18.26
N LEU A 42 8.85 24.04 17.33
CA LEU A 42 7.83 24.38 16.34
C LEU A 42 6.57 23.58 16.63
N PHE A 43 5.51 24.29 17.01
CA PHE A 43 4.17 23.74 17.18
C PHE A 43 3.42 23.89 15.86
N GLN A 44 3.08 22.77 15.23
CA GLN A 44 2.32 22.80 14.00
C GLN A 44 0.82 22.82 14.31
N THR A 45 0.08 23.75 13.71
CA THR A 45 -1.26 24.14 14.19
C THR A 45 -2.39 23.90 13.18
N SER A 46 -2.06 23.70 11.91
CA SER A 46 -3.07 23.46 10.88
C SER A 46 -3.64 22.04 10.98
N TYR A 47 -4.97 21.91 10.92
CA TYR A 47 -5.64 20.61 10.79
C TYR A 47 -5.14 19.81 9.58
N ARG A 48 -4.75 20.50 8.49
CA ARG A 48 -4.16 19.88 7.29
C ARG A 48 -2.79 19.24 7.54
N ASN A 49 -2.17 19.52 8.68
CA ASN A 49 -0.86 19.03 9.06
C ASN A 49 -0.93 17.93 10.14
N ARG A 50 -2.12 17.39 10.41
CA ARG A 50 -2.26 16.13 11.14
C ARG A 50 -1.87 15.01 10.19
N VAL A 51 -0.84 14.24 10.56
CA VAL A 51 -0.24 13.23 9.71
C VAL A 51 0.19 12.03 10.55
N SER A 52 0.58 10.92 9.91
CA SER A 52 1.15 9.77 10.61
C SER A 52 2.42 10.15 11.38
N PHE A 53 2.82 9.34 12.37
CA PHE A 53 4.06 9.56 13.12
C PHE A 53 5.28 9.68 12.19
N TYR A 54 5.33 8.84 11.14
CA TYR A 54 6.44 8.83 10.19
C TYR A 54 6.50 10.12 9.36
N ASP A 55 5.34 10.58 8.89
CA ASP A 55 5.26 11.82 8.11
C ASP A 55 5.54 13.06 8.98
N ALA A 56 5.16 13.00 10.26
CA ALA A 56 5.46 14.02 11.26
C ALA A 56 6.97 14.14 11.53
N GLU A 57 7.67 13.01 11.66
CA GLU A 57 9.14 12.99 11.77
C GLU A 57 9.80 13.49 10.48
N ASP A 58 9.37 13.04 9.30
CA ASP A 58 9.89 13.53 8.01
C ASP A 58 9.70 15.04 7.86
N PHE A 59 8.55 15.57 8.29
CA PHE A 59 8.30 17.01 8.35
C PHE A 59 9.33 17.72 9.25
N CYS A 60 9.55 17.26 10.49
CA CYS A 60 10.53 17.88 11.37
C CYS A 60 11.95 17.81 10.80
N ARG A 61 12.34 16.69 10.19
CA ARG A 61 13.64 16.52 9.52
C ARG A 61 13.83 17.51 8.38
N SER A 62 12.78 17.78 7.60
CA SER A 62 12.81 18.80 6.53
C SER A 62 13.13 20.21 7.06
N GLN A 63 12.86 20.47 8.35
CA GLN A 63 13.13 21.73 9.03
C GLN A 63 14.47 21.75 9.79
N GLY A 64 15.31 20.73 9.61
CA GLY A 64 16.56 20.58 10.37
C GLY A 64 16.32 20.24 11.85
N ALA A 65 15.23 19.55 12.14
CA ALA A 65 14.78 19.20 13.49
C ALA A 65 14.35 17.73 13.56
N HIS A 66 13.98 17.28 14.75
CA HIS A 66 13.30 15.99 14.97
C HIS A 66 11.97 16.24 15.67
N LEU A 67 11.10 15.23 15.74
CA LEU A 67 10.03 15.25 16.72
C LEU A 67 10.60 15.48 18.13
N VAL A 68 9.84 16.21 18.96
CA VAL A 68 10.32 16.66 20.27
C VAL A 68 10.70 15.50 21.18
N SER A 69 11.92 15.55 21.69
CA SER A 69 12.38 14.78 22.85
C SER A 69 12.14 15.56 24.14
N VAL A 70 11.76 14.86 25.22
CA VAL A 70 11.45 15.50 26.51
C VAL A 70 12.31 14.89 27.61
N HIS A 71 13.10 15.72 28.29
CA HIS A 71 14.12 15.27 29.25
C HIS A 71 13.94 15.84 30.66
N SER A 72 12.88 16.62 30.91
CA SER A 72 12.59 17.15 32.24
C SER A 72 11.12 17.50 32.43
N GLU A 73 10.70 17.61 33.69
CA GLU A 73 9.37 18.09 34.04
C GLU A 73 9.15 19.53 33.56
N ALA A 74 10.16 20.40 33.70
CA ALA A 74 10.09 21.78 33.23
C ALA A 74 9.86 21.88 31.70
N GLU A 75 10.50 21.01 30.92
CA GLU A 75 10.28 20.94 29.47
C GLU A 75 8.87 20.43 29.14
N ASN A 76 8.40 19.39 29.83
CA ASN A 76 7.03 18.90 29.66
C ASN A 76 5.99 19.98 29.98
N ASP A 77 6.16 20.70 31.09
CA ASP A 77 5.27 21.78 31.51
C ASP A 77 5.30 22.96 30.54
N PHE A 78 6.48 23.29 29.98
CA PHE A 78 6.60 24.26 28.90
C PHE A 78 5.79 23.85 27.66
N LEU A 79 5.86 22.59 27.23
CA LEU A 79 5.08 22.09 26.10
C LEU A 79 3.57 22.17 26.38
N LEU A 80 3.14 21.76 27.58
CA LEU A 80 1.73 21.81 27.98
C LEU A 80 1.21 23.25 27.99
N LYS A 81 1.93 24.16 28.66
CA LYS A 81 1.55 25.57 28.75
C LYS A 81 1.50 26.23 27.38
N THR A 82 2.50 26.00 26.54
CA THR A 82 2.57 26.58 25.20
C THR A 82 1.43 26.09 24.32
N SER A 83 1.11 24.79 24.36
CA SER A 83 -0.01 24.24 23.61
C SER A 83 -1.38 24.75 24.08
N GLU A 84 -1.57 24.94 25.39
CA GLU A 84 -2.80 25.52 25.96
C GLU A 84 -2.94 27.01 25.59
N GLU A 85 -1.88 27.79 25.81
CA GLU A 85 -1.88 29.23 25.55
C GLU A 85 -1.98 29.56 24.07
N GLY A 86 -1.40 28.73 23.20
CA GLY A 86 -1.48 28.89 21.75
C GLY A 86 -2.82 28.48 21.14
N GLY A 87 -3.70 27.80 21.90
CA GLY A 87 -4.96 27.27 21.38
C GLY A 87 -4.75 26.17 20.32
N PHE A 88 -3.63 25.45 20.38
CA PHE A 88 -3.15 24.56 19.32
C PHE A 88 -3.82 23.17 19.31
N GLY A 89 -4.84 22.96 20.16
CA GLY A 89 -5.50 21.65 20.33
C GLY A 89 -4.79 20.77 21.35
N GLY A 90 -5.40 19.61 21.67
CA GLY A 90 -5.08 18.81 22.87
C GLY A 90 -3.96 17.77 22.76
N ARG A 91 -3.48 17.44 21.55
CA ARG A 91 -2.64 16.24 21.31
C ARG A 91 -1.63 16.44 20.19
N PHE A 92 -0.39 16.00 20.43
CA PHE A 92 0.71 16.17 19.49
C PHE A 92 1.60 14.94 19.43
N TRP A 93 2.10 14.60 18.25
CA TRP A 93 3.21 13.67 18.12
C TRP A 93 4.45 14.20 18.84
N ILE A 94 5.06 13.33 19.63
CA ILE A 94 6.39 13.51 20.23
C ILE A 94 7.32 12.40 19.71
N GLY A 95 8.63 12.54 19.88
CA GLY A 95 9.60 11.62 19.29
C GLY A 95 9.69 10.24 19.95
N LEU A 96 8.99 10.02 21.07
CA LEU A 96 9.07 8.77 21.84
C LEU A 96 8.41 7.63 21.06
N ASN A 97 9.10 6.49 20.96
CA ASN A 97 8.61 5.31 20.24
C ASN A 97 9.32 4.01 20.67
N THR A 98 8.76 2.86 20.28
CA THR A 98 9.33 1.50 20.47
C THR A 98 9.50 0.74 19.14
N LEU A 99 9.74 1.48 18.05
CA LEU A 99 9.76 0.94 16.68
C LEU A 99 10.97 0.04 16.39
N VAL A 100 12.17 0.39 16.88
CA VAL A 100 13.42 -0.33 16.59
C VAL A 100 13.66 -1.47 17.57
N ASN A 101 13.45 -1.21 18.87
CA ASN A 101 13.63 -2.18 19.93
C ASN A 101 12.31 -2.32 20.68
N LYS A 102 11.57 -3.41 20.43
CA LYS A 102 10.18 -3.59 20.90
C LYS A 102 10.02 -3.50 22.42
N THR A 103 11.11 -3.67 23.17
CA THR A 103 11.13 -3.60 24.64
C THR A 103 11.64 -2.27 25.17
N ASN A 104 12.38 -1.49 24.37
CA ASN A 104 13.08 -0.30 24.84
C ASN A 104 12.58 0.93 24.10
N GLU A 105 12.07 1.88 24.88
CA GLU A 105 11.69 3.20 24.40
C GLU A 105 12.92 3.98 23.95
N GLN A 106 12.73 4.76 22.89
CA GLN A 106 13.75 5.62 22.31
C GLN A 106 13.12 6.90 21.77
N TRP A 107 13.89 7.99 21.74
CA TRP A 107 13.52 9.21 21.05
C TRP A 107 13.97 9.17 19.59
N SER A 108 13.18 9.76 18.68
CA SER A 108 13.49 9.80 17.24
C SER A 108 14.77 10.58 16.90
N ASP A 109 15.19 11.50 17.78
CA ASP A 109 16.45 12.24 17.69
C ASP A 109 17.67 11.46 18.22
N GLY A 110 17.47 10.22 18.71
CA GLY A 110 18.52 9.37 19.27
C GLY A 110 18.95 9.72 20.69
N SER A 111 18.30 10.69 21.34
CA SER A 111 18.56 11.03 22.74
C SER A 111 18.09 9.92 23.70
N VAL A 112 18.63 9.92 24.92
CA VAL A 112 18.31 8.90 25.94
C VAL A 112 16.92 9.12 26.54
N ALA A 113 16.15 8.05 26.67
CA ALA A 113 14.86 8.06 27.36
C ALA A 113 15.06 7.89 28.88
N ASN A 114 15.43 8.97 29.56
CA ASN A 114 15.74 8.99 31.01
C ASN A 114 14.71 9.75 31.87
N PHE A 115 13.69 10.32 31.24
CA PHE A 115 12.58 11.02 31.89
C PHE A 115 11.27 10.47 31.32
N GLU A 116 10.27 10.23 32.18
CA GLU A 116 9.00 9.65 31.78
C GLU A 116 7.82 10.42 32.37
N LYS A 117 6.80 10.69 31.55
CA LYS A 117 5.50 11.24 31.97
C LYS A 117 4.34 10.43 31.36
N LYS A 118 4.53 9.12 31.18
CA LYS A 118 3.56 8.23 30.52
C LYS A 118 2.27 8.14 31.34
N VAL A 119 1.13 8.18 30.65
CA VAL A 119 -0.20 7.95 31.23
C VAL A 119 -0.74 6.62 30.75
N PRO A 120 -1.33 5.79 31.63
CA PRO A 120 -1.88 4.49 31.23
C PRO A 120 -2.95 4.64 30.15
N LYS A 121 -2.90 3.77 29.14
CA LYS A 121 -4.01 3.53 28.21
C LYS A 121 -4.66 2.22 28.64
N GLU A 122 -5.96 2.25 28.97
CA GLU A 122 -6.64 1.07 29.53
C GLU A 122 -6.83 -0.07 28.52
N PHE A 123 -6.67 0.18 27.22
CA PHE A 123 -6.75 -0.84 26.20
C PHE A 123 -5.76 -0.58 25.07
N PHE A 124 -5.20 -1.70 24.57
CA PHE A 124 -4.18 -1.87 23.53
C PHE A 124 -2.72 -1.85 24.01
N VAL A 125 -2.03 -2.96 23.72
CA VAL A 125 -0.72 -3.37 24.29
C VAL A 125 0.41 -3.22 23.26
N ASN A 126 0.11 -2.74 22.04
CA ASN A 126 1.02 -2.85 20.89
C ASN A 126 1.23 -1.54 20.11
N GLU A 127 0.70 -0.43 20.60
CA GLU A 127 1.03 0.91 20.14
C GLU A 127 2.50 1.21 20.35
N LYS A 128 3.15 1.72 19.30
CA LYS A 128 4.60 1.95 19.30
C LYS A 128 5.01 3.40 19.21
N CYS A 129 4.07 4.33 19.02
CA CYS A 129 4.32 5.75 18.91
C CYS A 129 3.63 6.48 20.06
N PHE A 130 4.06 7.69 20.41
CA PHE A 130 3.51 8.40 21.57
C PHE A 130 3.08 9.81 21.23
N ILE A 131 2.01 10.25 21.87
CA ILE A 131 1.53 11.63 21.82
C ILE A 131 1.67 12.31 23.17
N LEU A 132 1.96 13.61 23.17
CA LEU A 132 1.71 14.48 24.32
C LEU A 132 0.21 14.76 24.40
N MET A 133 -0.40 14.54 25.56
CA MET A 133 -1.82 14.76 25.80
C MET A 133 -2.02 15.83 26.87
N LEU A 134 -2.57 16.98 26.48
CA LEU A 134 -2.83 18.11 27.36
C LEU A 134 -3.78 17.77 28.51
N SER A 135 -4.89 17.10 28.21
CA SER A 135 -5.91 16.75 29.20
C SER A 135 -5.42 15.83 30.32
N LYS A 136 -4.35 15.06 30.06
CA LYS A 136 -3.73 14.14 31.02
C LYS A 136 -2.34 14.59 31.48
N LYS A 137 -1.86 15.74 30.98
CA LYS A 137 -0.55 16.34 31.29
C LYS A 137 0.64 15.37 31.12
N GLY A 138 0.54 14.45 30.17
CA GLY A 138 1.51 13.36 30.02
C GLY A 138 1.45 12.71 28.64
N TRP A 139 2.14 11.58 28.46
CA TRP A 139 2.33 10.95 27.16
C TRP A 139 1.53 9.66 27.04
N ARG A 140 0.78 9.49 25.95
CA ARG A 140 -0.05 8.30 25.71
C ARG A 140 0.50 7.51 24.51
N PRO A 141 0.61 6.17 24.58
CA PRO A 141 0.93 5.36 23.42
C PRO A 141 -0.25 5.37 22.41
N GLU A 142 0.10 5.47 21.13
CA GLU A 142 -0.79 5.50 19.97
C GLU A 142 -0.32 4.65 18.80
N HIS A 143 -1.28 4.28 17.97
CA HIS A 143 -0.97 3.63 16.70
C HIS A 143 -0.30 4.63 15.75
N CYS A 144 0.86 4.27 15.21
CA CYS A 144 1.71 5.19 14.43
C CYS A 144 1.05 5.75 13.15
N ALA A 145 0.02 5.08 12.63
CA ALA A 145 -0.74 5.51 11.45
C ALA A 145 -1.82 6.58 11.75
N LEU A 146 -2.13 6.85 13.01
CA LEU A 146 -3.10 7.89 13.38
C LEU A 146 -2.57 9.29 12.99
N HIS A 147 -3.49 10.24 12.80
CA HIS A 147 -3.13 11.58 12.36
C HIS A 147 -3.15 12.57 13.54
N TYR A 148 -1.96 13.02 13.95
CA TYR A 148 -1.76 14.07 14.96
C TYR A 148 -0.79 15.13 14.45
N ALA A 149 -0.80 16.31 15.07
CA ALA A 149 0.11 17.39 14.71
C ALA A 149 1.51 17.15 15.33
N PRO A 150 2.61 17.44 14.61
CA PRO A 150 3.95 17.34 15.16
C PRO A 150 4.31 18.52 16.08
N ILE A 151 5.12 18.26 17.10
CA ILE A 151 5.98 19.26 17.72
C ILE A 151 7.42 18.93 17.34
N CYS A 152 8.10 19.85 16.66
CA CYS A 152 9.50 19.69 16.29
C CYS A 152 10.43 20.37 17.30
N LYS A 153 11.61 19.79 17.55
CA LYS A 153 12.65 20.34 18.43
C LYS A 153 14.00 20.35 17.71
N ARG A 154 14.74 21.44 17.88
CA ARG A 154 16.16 21.55 17.49
C ARG A 154 16.92 22.43 18.47
N ARG A 155 18.25 22.33 18.48
CA ARG A 155 19.09 23.25 19.26
C ARG A 155 19.02 24.66 18.69
N GLU A 156 19.09 25.67 19.54
CA GLU A 156 19.01 27.09 19.12
C GLU A 156 20.10 27.46 18.12
N ASN A 157 21.32 26.98 18.35
CA ASN A 157 22.48 27.25 17.49
C ASN A 157 22.60 26.28 16.29
N ALA A 158 21.63 25.39 16.07
CA ALA A 158 21.67 24.49 14.93
C ALA A 158 21.44 25.25 13.63
N VAL A 159 22.30 25.03 12.63
CA VAL A 159 22.05 25.53 11.27
C VAL A 159 20.83 24.77 10.71
N PRO A 160 19.77 25.45 10.23
CA PRO A 160 18.56 24.82 9.69
C PRO A 160 18.80 24.08 8.36
N THR A 161 19.59 23.02 8.36
CA THR A 161 19.80 22.17 7.19
C THR A 161 18.87 20.95 7.26
N PRO A 162 18.12 20.65 6.19
CA PRO A 162 17.29 19.45 6.15
C PRO A 162 18.09 18.19 6.51
N ILE A 163 17.57 17.40 7.45
CA ILE A 163 18.15 16.12 7.84
C ILE A 163 17.69 15.09 6.80
N PRO A 164 18.61 14.37 6.12
CA PRO A 164 18.22 13.40 5.10
C PRO A 164 17.32 12.31 5.71
N PRO A 165 16.35 11.75 4.96
CA PRO A 165 15.54 10.63 5.43
C PRO A 165 16.42 9.45 5.84
N ILE A 166 15.97 8.68 6.84
CA ILE A 166 16.65 7.45 7.21
C ILE A 166 16.49 6.47 6.04
N THR A 167 17.59 6.12 5.37
CA THR A 167 17.57 5.05 4.38
C THR A 167 17.26 3.73 5.07
N PRO A 168 16.30 2.92 4.58
CA PRO A 168 15.99 1.64 5.17
C PRO A 168 17.28 0.80 5.26
N PRO A 169 17.56 0.17 6.42
CA PRO A 169 18.75 -0.66 6.57
C PRO A 169 18.74 -1.75 5.51
N ARG A 170 19.92 -2.11 4.96
CA ARG A 170 20.02 -3.24 4.04
C ARG A 170 19.36 -4.47 4.69
N PRO A 171 18.60 -5.28 3.94
CA PRO A 171 18.03 -6.51 4.47
C PRO A 171 19.11 -7.31 5.17
N ARG A 172 18.91 -7.62 6.46
CA ARG A 172 19.90 -8.37 7.23
C ARG A 172 20.06 -9.76 6.59
N ALA A 173 21.31 -10.20 6.44
CA ALA A 173 21.59 -11.55 6.00
C ALA A 173 21.08 -12.54 7.07
N GLY A 174 20.14 -13.40 6.71
CA GLY A 174 19.59 -14.44 7.58
C GLY A 174 18.71 -15.40 6.82
N ASN A 175 18.29 -16.49 7.46
CA ASN A 175 17.48 -17.53 6.84
C ASN A 175 16.16 -17.74 7.60
N CYS A 176 15.28 -18.55 7.02
CA CYS A 176 13.96 -18.82 7.57
C CYS A 176 13.89 -20.19 8.22
N PRO A 177 13.04 -20.37 9.25
CA PRO A 177 12.78 -21.70 9.80
C PRO A 177 12.18 -22.62 8.73
N LYS A 178 12.18 -23.92 9.02
CA LYS A 178 11.57 -24.92 8.16
C LYS A 178 10.11 -24.54 7.83
N ASP A 179 9.73 -24.71 6.57
CA ASP A 179 8.39 -24.43 6.03
C ASP A 179 7.97 -22.95 6.10
N TRP A 180 8.95 -22.03 6.16
CA TRP A 180 8.75 -20.59 5.95
C TRP A 180 9.48 -20.15 4.69
N ILE A 181 8.84 -19.29 3.90
CA ILE A 181 9.35 -18.85 2.62
C ILE A 181 10.08 -17.52 2.81
N LYS A 182 11.31 -17.41 2.29
CA LYS A 182 12.16 -16.23 2.48
C LYS A 182 11.97 -15.25 1.33
N PHE A 183 11.71 -13.97 1.64
CA PHE A 183 11.72 -12.89 0.68
C PHE A 183 12.10 -11.56 1.35
N GLY A 184 12.89 -10.71 0.68
CA GLY A 184 13.20 -9.36 1.18
C GLY A 184 13.84 -9.26 2.58
N GLY A 185 14.46 -10.34 3.10
CA GLY A 185 14.98 -10.39 4.48
C GLY A 185 13.94 -10.73 5.55
N LYS A 186 12.70 -11.05 5.14
CA LYS A 186 11.63 -11.57 5.97
C LYS A 186 11.34 -13.04 5.63
N CYS A 187 10.58 -13.67 6.50
CA CYS A 187 10.06 -15.01 6.39
C CYS A 187 8.54 -14.95 6.45
N TYR A 188 7.87 -15.66 5.54
CA TYR A 188 6.43 -15.67 5.41
C TYR A 188 5.88 -17.09 5.53
N LYS A 189 4.67 -17.22 6.06
CA LYS A 189 3.96 -18.49 6.14
C LYS A 189 2.46 -18.29 6.00
N TYR A 190 1.85 -19.14 5.17
CA TYR A 190 0.44 -19.11 4.82
C TYR A 190 -0.31 -20.20 5.58
N PHE A 191 -1.52 -19.87 6.03
CA PHE A 191 -2.38 -20.77 6.78
C PHE A 191 -3.83 -20.66 6.30
N GLY A 192 -4.63 -21.70 6.55
CA GLY A 192 -6.06 -21.68 6.28
C GLY A 192 -6.47 -22.14 4.87
N GLY A 193 -5.64 -22.95 4.21
CA GLY A 193 -6.01 -23.55 2.92
C GLY A 193 -7.25 -24.43 3.04
N LYS A 194 -7.38 -25.16 4.15
CA LYS A 194 -8.61 -25.87 4.51
C LYS A 194 -9.59 -24.97 5.25
N ALA A 195 -10.88 -25.09 4.95
CA ALA A 195 -11.93 -24.31 5.59
C ALA A 195 -11.93 -24.39 7.13
N THR A 196 -11.54 -25.54 7.70
CA THR A 196 -11.44 -25.76 9.16
C THR A 196 -10.31 -25.00 9.82
N GLU A 197 -9.30 -24.57 9.07
CA GLU A 197 -8.12 -23.85 9.55
C GLU A 197 -8.26 -22.33 9.40
N ARG A 198 -9.33 -21.86 8.75
CA ARG A 198 -9.62 -20.43 8.53
C ARG A 198 -10.08 -19.77 9.83
N LEU A 199 -9.65 -18.54 10.04
CA LEU A 199 -9.83 -17.81 11.29
C LEU A 199 -10.44 -16.42 11.07
N LEU A 200 -11.13 -15.90 12.09
CA LEU A 200 -11.49 -14.48 12.15
C LEU A 200 -10.22 -13.64 12.30
N TYR A 201 -10.27 -12.37 11.92
CA TYR A 201 -9.08 -11.51 11.84
C TYR A 201 -8.26 -11.47 13.16
N LYS A 202 -8.93 -11.23 14.29
CA LYS A 202 -8.28 -11.20 15.61
C LYS A 202 -7.68 -12.55 16.01
N GLN A 203 -8.33 -13.66 15.61
CA GLN A 203 -7.82 -15.00 15.88
C GLN A 203 -6.59 -15.31 15.03
N ALA A 204 -6.59 -14.91 13.75
CA ALA A 204 -5.45 -15.04 12.85
C ALA A 204 -4.22 -14.29 13.39
N ARG A 205 -4.40 -13.07 13.89
CA ARG A 205 -3.34 -12.32 14.58
C ARG A 205 -2.75 -13.09 15.77
N ASN A 206 -3.62 -13.55 16.67
CA ASN A 206 -3.19 -14.32 17.83
C ASN A 206 -2.45 -15.61 17.44
N ALA A 207 -2.90 -16.26 16.36
CA ALA A 207 -2.23 -17.43 15.80
C ALA A 207 -0.82 -17.09 15.30
N CYS A 208 -0.63 -15.95 14.62
CA CYS A 208 0.70 -15.49 14.24
C CYS A 208 1.60 -15.26 15.46
N TRP A 209 1.11 -14.62 16.52
CA TRP A 209 1.90 -14.42 17.75
C TRP A 209 2.31 -15.72 18.42
N ALA A 210 1.45 -16.74 18.39
CA ALA A 210 1.74 -18.05 18.96
C ALA A 210 2.90 -18.79 18.26
N LEU A 211 3.33 -18.35 17.06
CA LEU A 211 4.47 -18.92 16.33
C LEU A 211 5.83 -18.45 16.86
N GLY A 212 5.84 -17.53 17.83
CA GLY A 212 7.04 -17.05 18.52
C GLY A 212 7.31 -15.57 18.31
N ASP A 213 8.35 -15.09 19.00
CA ASP A 213 8.73 -13.68 19.01
C ASP A 213 8.91 -13.10 17.61
N ASN A 214 8.52 -11.83 17.47
CA ASN A 214 8.62 -11.08 16.22
C ASN A 214 7.79 -11.60 15.04
N THR A 215 6.81 -12.46 15.32
CA THR A 215 5.82 -12.87 14.32
C THR A 215 4.60 -11.95 14.40
N GLU A 216 4.03 -11.56 13.27
CA GLU A 216 2.81 -10.75 13.16
C GLU A 216 2.11 -11.09 11.83
N LEU A 217 0.86 -10.68 11.63
CA LEU A 217 0.27 -10.65 10.28
C LEU A 217 1.13 -9.83 9.31
N VAL A 218 1.13 -10.22 8.04
CA VAL A 218 2.03 -9.63 7.04
C VAL A 218 1.78 -8.14 6.81
N SER A 219 2.86 -7.37 6.65
CA SER A 219 2.84 -5.97 6.25
C SER A 219 3.50 -5.83 4.88
N ILE A 220 2.91 -5.04 3.99
CA ILE A 220 3.33 -4.95 2.57
C ILE A 220 3.80 -3.53 2.25
N HIS A 221 5.05 -3.39 1.84
CA HIS A 221 5.71 -2.09 1.67
C HIS A 221 6.27 -1.81 0.28
N SER A 222 6.04 -2.72 -0.67
CA SER A 222 6.57 -2.62 -2.03
C SER A 222 5.79 -3.50 -3.00
N MET A 223 5.92 -3.22 -4.30
CA MET A 223 5.34 -4.08 -5.33
C MET A 223 6.02 -5.46 -5.37
N GLU A 224 7.31 -5.54 -5.06
CA GLU A 224 8.07 -6.79 -4.97
C GLU A 224 7.49 -7.71 -3.89
N GLU A 225 7.19 -7.16 -2.71
CA GLU A 225 6.54 -7.89 -1.63
C GLU A 225 5.08 -8.24 -1.96
N GLN A 226 4.34 -7.32 -2.59
CA GLN A 226 2.98 -7.58 -3.07
C GLN A 226 2.94 -8.76 -4.03
N ALA A 227 3.82 -8.74 -5.04
CA ALA A 227 3.90 -9.79 -6.06
C ALA A 227 4.32 -11.13 -5.45
N PHE A 228 5.31 -11.13 -4.57
CA PHE A 228 5.74 -12.34 -3.85
C PHE A 228 4.59 -12.93 -3.02
N LEU A 229 3.78 -12.08 -2.39
CA LEU A 229 2.68 -12.57 -1.58
C LEU A 229 1.55 -13.15 -2.41
N THR A 230 1.27 -12.51 -3.55
CA THR A 230 0.23 -12.90 -4.50
C THR A 230 0.59 -14.20 -5.21
N GLU A 231 1.81 -14.39 -5.71
CA GLU A 231 2.20 -15.63 -6.42
C GLU A 231 1.99 -16.88 -5.54
N HIS A 232 2.32 -16.80 -4.24
CA HIS A 232 2.14 -17.89 -3.28
C HIS A 232 0.71 -18.02 -2.75
N LEU A 233 -0.15 -17.01 -2.95
CA LEU A 233 -1.58 -17.12 -2.63
C LEU A 233 -2.26 -18.18 -3.49
N TYR A 234 -1.71 -18.46 -4.68
CA TYR A 234 -2.20 -19.53 -5.53
C TYR A 234 -2.23 -20.88 -4.80
N ASP A 235 -1.11 -21.25 -4.17
CA ASP A 235 -0.96 -22.53 -3.46
C ASP A 235 -1.84 -22.60 -2.20
N LEU A 236 -2.18 -21.45 -1.62
CA LEU A 236 -3.13 -21.40 -0.51
C LEU A 236 -4.56 -21.71 -0.97
N GLY A 237 -4.94 -21.35 -2.20
CA GLY A 237 -6.24 -21.65 -2.78
C GLY A 237 -7.42 -20.87 -2.17
N THR A 238 -7.16 -19.79 -1.41
CA THR A 238 -8.19 -18.98 -0.79
C THR A 238 -7.66 -17.59 -0.40
N SER A 239 -8.56 -16.62 -0.25
CA SER A 239 -8.22 -15.28 0.21
C SER A 239 -7.66 -15.30 1.63
N ALA A 240 -6.74 -14.38 1.93
CA ALA A 240 -6.03 -14.39 3.21
C ALA A 240 -6.00 -13.01 3.90
N TRP A 241 -6.18 -13.01 5.21
CA TRP A 241 -5.97 -11.84 6.05
C TRP A 241 -4.52 -11.37 5.99
N ILE A 242 -4.35 -10.06 5.81
CA ILE A 242 -3.08 -9.35 5.94
C ILE A 242 -3.14 -8.38 7.13
N GLY A 243 -2.01 -7.85 7.58
CA GLY A 243 -1.92 -7.05 8.80
C GLY A 243 -2.54 -5.65 8.73
N MET A 244 -3.06 -5.22 7.58
CA MET A 244 -3.69 -3.91 7.43
C MET A 244 -5.11 -3.95 7.97
N HIS A 245 -5.46 -2.98 8.81
CA HIS A 245 -6.81 -2.83 9.31
C HIS A 245 -7.19 -1.36 9.48
N GLN A 246 -8.49 -1.11 9.55
CA GLN A 246 -9.00 0.19 9.92
C GLN A 246 -8.75 0.43 11.41
N ILE A 247 -8.14 1.58 11.69
CA ILE A 247 -7.79 2.06 13.02
C ILE A 247 -8.69 3.26 13.30
N THR A 248 -9.37 3.20 14.43
CA THR A 248 -10.14 4.29 14.98
C THR A 248 -9.40 4.85 16.18
N SER A 249 -9.22 6.16 16.24
CA SER A 249 -8.93 6.82 17.52
C SER A 249 -10.15 6.65 18.41
N ASP A 250 -9.95 6.47 19.72
CA ASP A 250 -11.03 6.35 20.72
C ASP A 250 -11.86 7.65 20.89
N GLU A 251 -11.78 8.59 19.95
CA GLU A 251 -12.25 9.97 20.12
C GLU A 251 -13.05 10.50 18.92
N ILE A 252 -14.06 11.32 19.24
CA ILE A 252 -15.04 11.87 18.31
C ILE A 252 -14.36 12.81 17.30
N GLY A 253 -14.64 12.63 16.00
CA GLY A 253 -14.22 13.55 14.94
C GLY A 253 -12.82 13.30 14.36
N HIS A 254 -12.26 12.10 14.53
CA HIS A 254 -10.98 11.71 13.94
C HIS A 254 -11.15 10.89 12.66
N ASP A 255 -10.14 10.98 11.79
CA ASP A 255 -10.09 10.27 10.52
C ASP A 255 -10.08 8.74 10.74
N LEU A 256 -10.88 8.05 9.94
CA LEU A 256 -10.81 6.60 9.79
C LEU A 256 -9.63 6.28 8.90
N VAL A 257 -8.58 5.67 9.46
CA VAL A 257 -7.33 5.44 8.75
C VAL A 257 -7.03 3.94 8.67
N PHE A 258 -6.35 3.52 7.62
CA PHE A 258 -5.81 2.17 7.52
C PHE A 258 -4.33 2.16 7.91
N GLY A 259 -3.95 1.19 8.73
CA GLY A 259 -2.56 0.99 9.12
C GLY A 259 -2.25 -0.47 9.46
N TRP A 260 -0.96 -0.77 9.49
CA TRP A 260 -0.45 -2.10 9.72
C TRP A 260 -0.40 -2.45 11.21
N MET A 261 -0.81 -3.67 11.57
CA MET A 261 -0.79 -4.21 12.93
C MET A 261 0.59 -4.15 13.61
N ASP A 262 1.67 -4.21 12.84
CA ASP A 262 3.04 -4.10 13.33
C ASP A 262 3.52 -2.65 13.55
N ASN A 263 2.64 -1.66 13.32
CA ASN A 263 2.89 -0.22 13.36
C ASN A 263 3.91 0.29 12.33
N SER A 264 4.20 -0.51 11.30
CA SER A 264 5.02 -0.07 10.17
C SER A 264 4.33 1.04 9.36
N ARG A 265 5.14 1.78 8.60
CA ARG A 265 4.66 2.90 7.78
C ARG A 265 3.73 2.40 6.66
N THR A 266 2.61 3.08 6.47
CA THR A 266 1.71 2.87 5.32
C THR A 266 2.25 3.63 4.10
N ASN A 267 3.31 3.10 3.47
CA ASN A 267 4.00 3.72 2.32
C ASN A 267 3.71 3.06 0.97
N PHE A 268 2.88 2.02 0.96
CA PHE A 268 2.48 1.27 -0.21
C PHE A 268 1.03 0.80 -0.02
N THR A 269 0.24 0.85 -1.09
CA THR A 269 -1.12 0.33 -1.11
C THR A 269 -1.39 -0.36 -2.44
N PHE A 270 -2.20 -1.41 -2.39
CA PHE A 270 -2.62 -2.15 -3.57
C PHE A 270 -4.09 -2.56 -3.45
N TRP A 271 -4.94 -1.58 -3.11
CA TRP A 271 -6.37 -1.76 -2.97
C TRP A 271 -7.04 -2.01 -4.31
N ALA A 272 -7.97 -2.95 -4.34
CA ALA A 272 -8.85 -3.16 -5.46
C ALA A 272 -9.73 -1.93 -5.72
N ARG A 273 -10.17 -1.77 -6.96
CA ARG A 273 -11.04 -0.65 -7.34
C ARG A 273 -12.30 -0.61 -6.46
N GLY A 274 -12.57 0.56 -5.87
CA GLY A 274 -13.72 0.76 -4.97
C GLY A 274 -13.45 0.37 -3.52
N HIS A 275 -12.25 -0.11 -3.18
CA HIS A 275 -11.82 -0.36 -1.82
C HIS A 275 -10.77 0.67 -1.33
N PRO A 276 -10.70 0.90 0.00
CA PRO A 276 -11.69 0.51 0.99
C PRO A 276 -13.03 1.27 0.77
N PRO A 277 -14.19 0.66 1.07
CA PRO A 277 -15.47 1.32 0.92
C PRO A 277 -15.60 2.46 1.94
N PRO A 278 -16.34 3.53 1.62
CA PRO A 278 -16.64 4.57 2.60
C PRO A 278 -17.54 4.00 3.70
N GLY A 279 -17.26 4.36 4.95
CA GLY A 279 -18.11 3.98 6.09
C GLY A 279 -17.36 3.85 7.41
N THR A 280 -18.12 3.71 8.48
CA THR A 280 -17.62 3.57 9.87
C THR A 280 -17.49 2.13 10.33
N TRP A 281 -17.82 1.16 9.46
CA TRP A 281 -17.66 -0.26 9.76
C TRP A 281 -16.20 -0.61 9.92
N LYS A 282 -15.88 -1.44 10.92
CA LYS A 282 -14.51 -1.89 11.18
C LYS A 282 -14.07 -2.89 10.11
N TYR A 283 -13.28 -2.37 9.17
CA TYR A 283 -12.72 -3.16 8.08
C TYR A 283 -11.31 -3.66 8.38
N CYS A 284 -11.02 -4.84 7.84
CA CYS A 284 -9.71 -5.47 7.83
C CYS A 284 -9.36 -5.81 6.38
N ALA A 285 -8.09 -5.73 6.03
CA ALA A 285 -7.67 -5.99 4.67
C ALA A 285 -7.47 -7.50 4.43
N THR A 286 -7.96 -7.95 3.29
CA THR A 286 -7.79 -9.30 2.76
C THR A 286 -7.02 -9.19 1.44
N LEU A 287 -6.00 -10.02 1.26
CA LEU A 287 -5.43 -10.28 -0.06
C LEU A 287 -6.35 -11.28 -0.78
N SER A 288 -7.02 -10.83 -1.84
CA SER A 288 -8.08 -11.61 -2.50
C SER A 288 -7.51 -12.69 -3.41
N TYR A 289 -8.09 -13.89 -3.34
CA TYR A 289 -7.84 -14.99 -4.27
C TYR A 289 -8.91 -15.07 -5.39
N GLU A 290 -10.04 -14.39 -5.20
CA GLU A 290 -11.26 -14.58 -5.99
C GLU A 290 -11.67 -13.30 -6.73
N GLY A 291 -12.46 -13.49 -7.80
CA GLY A 291 -13.07 -12.43 -8.59
C GLY A 291 -12.05 -11.57 -9.35
N ILE A 292 -12.51 -10.37 -9.75
CA ILE A 292 -11.70 -9.38 -10.48
C ILE A 292 -10.58 -8.78 -9.63
N ALA A 293 -10.68 -8.86 -8.30
CA ALA A 293 -9.74 -8.31 -7.35
C ALA A 293 -8.62 -9.30 -6.97
N LYS A 294 -8.50 -10.43 -7.68
CA LYS A 294 -7.50 -11.47 -7.40
C LYS A 294 -6.09 -10.87 -7.38
N GLY A 295 -5.39 -11.01 -6.26
CA GLY A 295 -4.07 -10.43 -6.03
C GLY A 295 -4.07 -8.96 -5.59
N GLU A 296 -5.24 -8.36 -5.39
CA GLU A 296 -5.42 -7.01 -4.82
C GLU A 296 -5.97 -7.09 -3.39
N TRP A 297 -5.94 -5.97 -2.67
CA TRP A 297 -6.47 -5.88 -1.32
C TRP A 297 -7.95 -5.47 -1.38
N ILE A 298 -8.79 -6.21 -0.67
CA ILE A 298 -10.17 -5.82 -0.40
C ILE A 298 -10.34 -5.56 1.08
N ALA A 299 -11.27 -4.67 1.41
CA ALA A 299 -11.66 -4.37 2.77
C ALA A 299 -12.87 -5.24 3.14
N ASP A 300 -12.69 -6.13 4.10
CA ASP A 300 -13.68 -7.08 4.59
C ASP A 300 -14.01 -6.83 6.06
N TYR A 301 -15.16 -7.32 6.51
CA TYR A 301 -15.56 -7.23 7.91
C TYR A 301 -14.69 -8.13 8.79
N CYS A 302 -13.98 -7.54 9.75
CA CYS A 302 -13.00 -8.24 10.59
C CYS A 302 -13.57 -9.42 11.40
N GLU A 303 -14.86 -9.38 11.73
CA GLU A 303 -15.50 -10.23 12.74
C GLU A 303 -16.55 -11.20 12.18
N ILE A 304 -16.76 -11.20 10.86
CA ILE A 304 -17.79 -12.02 10.21
C ILE A 304 -17.16 -13.25 9.56
N ASP A 305 -16.24 -13.04 8.62
CA ASP A 305 -15.75 -14.13 7.78
C ASP A 305 -14.46 -14.75 8.32
N LYS A 306 -14.40 -16.08 8.26
CA LYS A 306 -13.16 -16.81 8.49
C LYS A 306 -12.41 -16.95 7.17
N LYS A 307 -11.14 -16.54 7.15
CA LYS A 307 -10.28 -16.58 5.95
C LYS A 307 -8.95 -17.26 6.24
N GLY A 308 -8.19 -17.54 5.19
CA GLY A 308 -6.76 -17.83 5.34
C GLY A 308 -6.04 -16.64 5.98
N TYR A 309 -4.78 -16.80 6.33
CA TYR A 309 -3.99 -15.70 6.89
C TYR A 309 -2.50 -15.90 6.65
N ILE A 310 -1.78 -14.78 6.56
CA ILE A 310 -0.36 -14.76 6.26
C ILE A 310 0.39 -14.13 7.42
N CYS A 311 1.30 -14.91 8.02
CA CYS A 311 2.19 -14.43 9.06
C CYS A 311 3.55 -14.08 8.47
N GLN A 312 4.19 -13.05 9.02
CA GLN A 312 5.56 -12.65 8.71
C GLN A 312 6.44 -12.61 9.95
N LYS A 313 7.75 -12.78 9.77
CA LYS A 313 8.78 -12.43 10.77
C LYS A 313 10.11 -12.08 10.10
N GLN A 314 11.04 -11.50 10.85
CA GLN A 314 12.39 -11.20 10.33
C GLN A 314 13.20 -12.49 10.13
N ALA A 315 14.02 -12.54 9.08
CA ALA A 315 14.96 -13.64 8.88
C ALA A 315 16.02 -13.66 10.00
N ASP A 316 16.41 -14.85 10.45
CA ASP A 316 17.37 -15.01 11.54
C ASP A 316 18.79 -15.26 10.96
N PRO A 317 19.77 -14.39 11.24
CA PRO A 317 21.17 -14.58 10.84
C PRO A 317 21.81 -15.87 11.36
N ARG A 318 21.25 -16.46 12.42
CA ARG A 318 21.76 -17.66 13.08
C ARG A 318 21.29 -18.95 12.41
N LEU A 319 20.28 -18.90 11.53
CA LEU A 319 19.78 -20.08 10.83
C LEU A 319 20.66 -20.43 9.63
N PRO A 320 20.95 -21.73 9.40
CA PRO A 320 21.75 -22.16 8.25
C PRO A 320 21.03 -21.91 6.93
N VAL A 321 21.80 -21.87 5.83
CA VAL A 321 21.24 -21.80 4.48
C VAL A 321 20.49 -23.10 4.22
N PRO A 322 19.18 -23.05 3.85
CA PRO A 322 18.45 -24.25 3.52
C PRO A 322 19.05 -24.91 2.27
N PRO A 323 19.03 -26.25 2.17
CA PRO A 323 19.48 -26.94 0.97
C PRO A 323 18.63 -26.48 -0.24
N PRO A 324 19.23 -26.36 -1.43
CA PRO A 324 18.50 -25.99 -2.63
C PRO A 324 17.40 -27.02 -2.91
N GLU A 325 16.19 -26.54 -3.20
CA GLU A 325 15.11 -27.43 -3.60
C GLU A 325 15.39 -28.04 -4.98
N PRO A 326 15.07 -29.33 -5.20
CA PRO A 326 15.21 -29.94 -6.52
C PRO A 326 14.31 -29.25 -7.55
N SER A 327 14.90 -28.69 -8.60
CA SER A 327 14.12 -28.12 -9.71
C SER A 327 13.53 -29.24 -10.57
N LYS A 328 12.23 -29.11 -10.88
CA LYS A 328 11.54 -29.95 -11.88
C LYS A 328 11.83 -29.49 -13.32
N CYS A 329 12.43 -28.32 -13.49
CA CYS A 329 12.69 -27.69 -14.77
C CYS A 329 14.11 -28.00 -15.27
N LYS A 330 14.29 -27.92 -16.59
CA LYS A 330 15.61 -28.01 -17.24
C LYS A 330 16.54 -26.91 -16.72
N ALA A 331 17.85 -27.14 -16.81
CA ALA A 331 18.84 -26.14 -16.45
C ALA A 331 18.60 -24.81 -17.19
N GLY A 332 18.62 -23.69 -16.47
CA GLY A 332 18.31 -22.35 -17.00
C GLY A 332 16.84 -21.94 -16.90
N TYR A 333 15.93 -22.87 -16.58
CA TYR A 333 14.52 -22.57 -16.34
C TYR A 333 14.20 -22.51 -14.84
N VAL A 334 13.29 -21.60 -14.48
CA VAL A 334 12.74 -21.45 -13.14
C VAL A 334 11.30 -21.96 -13.17
N GLY A 335 10.97 -22.85 -12.23
CA GLY A 335 9.63 -23.41 -12.13
C GLY A 335 8.69 -22.51 -11.34
N TYR A 336 7.47 -22.37 -11.83
CA TYR A 336 6.34 -21.82 -11.08
C TYR A 336 5.09 -22.60 -11.49
N ARG A 337 4.38 -23.15 -10.49
CA ARG A 337 3.27 -24.10 -10.68
C ARG A 337 3.66 -25.29 -11.58
N ASN A 338 2.93 -25.48 -12.68
CA ASN A 338 3.13 -26.54 -13.68
C ASN A 338 3.93 -26.05 -14.90
N SER A 339 4.49 -24.84 -14.83
CA SER A 339 5.23 -24.20 -15.91
C SER A 339 6.70 -23.97 -15.55
N CYS A 340 7.54 -23.98 -16.57
CA CYS A 340 8.96 -23.67 -16.50
C CYS A 340 9.23 -22.43 -17.36
N TYR A 341 9.83 -21.39 -16.77
CA TYR A 341 10.07 -20.10 -17.41
C TYR A 341 11.56 -19.83 -17.61
N ASN A 342 11.91 -19.22 -18.74
CA ASN A 342 13.28 -18.78 -19.02
C ASN A 342 13.29 -17.36 -19.60
N TYR A 343 14.12 -16.50 -19.02
CA TYR A 343 14.34 -15.14 -19.51
C TYR A 343 15.52 -15.13 -20.47
N ILE A 344 15.24 -14.80 -21.73
CA ILE A 344 16.25 -14.70 -22.78
C ILE A 344 16.62 -13.23 -22.96
N SER A 345 17.84 -12.88 -22.58
CA SER A 345 18.33 -11.49 -22.64
C SER A 345 18.68 -11.01 -24.05
N LYS A 346 18.83 -11.93 -25.00
CA LYS A 346 19.20 -11.61 -26.39
C LYS A 346 18.00 -10.96 -27.08
N PRO A 347 18.10 -9.69 -27.53
CA PRO A 347 16.94 -9.00 -28.10
C PRO A 347 16.58 -9.52 -29.49
N GLU A 348 15.31 -9.86 -29.68
CA GLU A 348 14.76 -10.37 -30.94
C GLU A 348 13.39 -9.72 -31.23
N ASN A 349 12.96 -9.77 -32.49
CA ASN A 349 11.58 -9.40 -32.83
C ASN A 349 10.61 -10.47 -32.30
N GLN A 350 9.32 -10.15 -32.20
CA GLN A 350 8.36 -11.05 -31.52
C GLN A 350 8.24 -12.41 -32.22
N GLN A 351 8.27 -12.43 -33.55
CA GLN A 351 8.23 -13.66 -34.34
C GLN A 351 9.42 -14.57 -34.08
N ASN A 352 10.65 -14.04 -34.15
CA ASN A 352 11.87 -14.81 -33.89
C ASN A 352 11.97 -15.27 -32.44
N ALA A 353 11.46 -14.46 -31.51
CA ALA A 353 11.39 -14.81 -30.10
C ALA A 353 10.45 -16.04 -29.88
N GLU A 354 9.29 -16.06 -30.54
CA GLU A 354 8.39 -17.22 -30.57
C GLU A 354 9.04 -18.45 -31.18
N GLU A 355 9.71 -18.32 -32.34
CA GLU A 355 10.46 -19.41 -32.96
C GLU A 355 11.55 -19.96 -32.04
N THR A 356 12.24 -19.09 -31.30
CA THR A 356 13.24 -19.49 -30.30
C THR A 356 12.61 -20.28 -29.16
N CYS A 357 11.47 -19.84 -28.60
CA CYS A 357 10.79 -20.57 -27.54
C CYS A 357 10.23 -21.92 -28.03
N SER A 358 9.66 -21.94 -29.24
CA SER A 358 9.20 -23.15 -29.93
C SER A 358 10.31 -24.19 -30.09
N ASN A 359 11.53 -23.77 -30.45
CA ASN A 359 12.69 -24.66 -30.55
C ASN A 359 13.09 -25.31 -29.21
N PHE A 360 12.74 -24.69 -28.07
CA PHE A 360 12.95 -25.28 -26.74
C PHE A 360 11.77 -26.16 -26.26
N GLY A 361 10.74 -26.31 -27.09
CA GLY A 361 9.52 -27.06 -26.79
C GLY A 361 8.52 -26.29 -25.93
N GLY A 362 8.52 -24.95 -26.04
CA GLY A 362 7.60 -24.05 -25.35
C GLY A 362 7.12 -22.94 -26.28
N HIS A 363 6.61 -21.86 -25.71
CA HIS A 363 6.13 -20.69 -26.44
C HIS A 363 6.60 -19.41 -25.75
N LEU A 364 6.41 -18.25 -26.38
CA LEU A 364 6.42 -17.02 -25.60
C LEU A 364 5.34 -17.10 -24.52
N VAL A 365 5.67 -16.61 -23.32
CA VAL A 365 4.79 -16.71 -22.15
C VAL A 365 3.40 -16.15 -22.43
N SER A 366 2.37 -16.93 -22.08
CA SER A 366 1.01 -16.43 -21.88
C SER A 366 0.81 -16.10 -20.42
N ILE A 367 0.04 -15.04 -20.13
CA ILE A 367 -0.20 -14.61 -18.75
C ILE A 367 -1.69 -14.80 -18.47
N VAL A 368 -2.00 -15.86 -17.74
CA VAL A 368 -3.39 -16.33 -17.58
C VAL A 368 -4.07 -15.79 -16.33
N ASP A 369 -3.30 -15.37 -15.33
CA ASP A 369 -3.86 -14.79 -14.12
C ASP A 369 -2.90 -13.81 -13.41
N SER A 370 -3.42 -13.12 -12.40
CA SER A 370 -2.66 -12.15 -11.63
C SER A 370 -1.57 -12.76 -10.74
N PHE A 371 -1.64 -14.06 -10.45
CA PHE A 371 -0.60 -14.73 -9.68
C PHE A 371 0.61 -15.02 -10.56
N GLU A 372 0.41 -15.45 -11.81
CA GLU A 372 1.47 -15.58 -12.80
C GLU A 372 2.08 -14.22 -13.15
N GLN A 373 1.27 -13.19 -13.37
CA GLN A 373 1.75 -11.81 -13.51
C GLN A 373 2.65 -11.39 -12.35
N SER A 374 2.28 -11.77 -11.13
CA SER A 374 3.06 -11.48 -9.92
C SER A 374 4.38 -12.26 -9.88
N PHE A 375 4.36 -13.54 -10.26
CA PHE A 375 5.60 -14.31 -10.41
C PHE A 375 6.54 -13.69 -11.43
N LEU A 376 6.03 -13.34 -12.61
CA LEU A 376 6.82 -12.71 -13.67
C LEU A 376 7.42 -11.38 -13.21
N PHE A 377 6.71 -10.60 -12.39
CA PHE A 377 7.23 -9.34 -11.82
C PHE A 377 8.53 -9.55 -11.06
N ASN A 378 8.58 -10.53 -10.17
CA ASN A 378 9.79 -10.85 -9.41
C ASN A 378 10.83 -11.61 -10.24
N PHE A 379 10.38 -12.48 -11.15
CA PHE A 379 11.25 -13.27 -12.02
C PHE A 379 12.06 -12.40 -13.00
N VAL A 380 11.41 -11.42 -13.65
CA VAL A 380 12.08 -10.42 -14.49
C VAL A 380 12.81 -9.41 -13.62
N GLY A 381 12.16 -8.90 -12.57
CA GLY A 381 12.72 -7.89 -11.68
C GLY A 381 13.29 -6.70 -12.45
N LYS A 382 14.52 -6.31 -12.13
CA LYS A 382 15.23 -5.18 -12.77
C LYS A 382 16.07 -5.58 -13.99
N LYS A 383 15.88 -6.78 -14.55
CA LYS A 383 16.71 -7.32 -15.65
C LYS A 383 16.52 -6.58 -16.97
N ALA A 384 15.34 -6.04 -17.23
CA ALA A 384 15.00 -5.39 -18.47
C ALA A 384 14.00 -4.25 -18.26
N LYS A 385 14.06 -3.24 -19.13
CA LYS A 385 13.06 -2.17 -19.19
C LYS A 385 11.80 -2.62 -19.92
N GLN A 386 11.92 -3.56 -20.85
CA GLN A 386 10.82 -4.05 -21.66
C GLN A 386 11.11 -5.48 -22.11
N VAL A 387 10.09 -6.35 -22.11
CA VAL A 387 10.25 -7.79 -22.40
C VAL A 387 9.06 -8.30 -23.22
N TRP A 388 9.29 -9.11 -24.25
CA TRP A 388 8.19 -9.71 -25.02
C TRP A 388 7.43 -10.76 -24.21
N ASN A 389 6.11 -10.81 -24.45
CA ASN A 389 5.23 -11.94 -24.16
C ASN A 389 4.61 -12.47 -25.46
N GLY A 390 3.76 -13.50 -25.37
CA GLY A 390 3.14 -14.14 -26.54
C GLY A 390 1.91 -13.42 -27.11
N LEU A 391 1.47 -12.29 -26.56
CA LEU A 391 0.22 -11.66 -26.97
C LEU A 391 0.43 -10.79 -28.21
N ARG A 392 -0.37 -11.03 -29.26
CA ARG A 392 -0.35 -10.28 -30.51
C ARG A 392 -1.73 -10.23 -31.17
N THR A 393 -1.92 -9.34 -32.12
CA THR A 393 -3.14 -9.32 -32.94
C THR A 393 -3.19 -10.55 -33.86
N ALA A 394 -4.37 -11.12 -34.04
CA ALA A 394 -4.62 -12.11 -35.08
C ALA A 394 -4.58 -11.45 -36.46
N GLU A 395 -4.03 -12.17 -37.43
CA GLU A 395 -3.78 -11.68 -38.79
C GLU A 395 -5.04 -11.07 -39.42
N GLY A 396 -4.92 -9.84 -39.92
CA GLY A 396 -6.04 -9.12 -40.55
C GLY A 396 -7.13 -8.62 -39.59
N THR A 397 -6.95 -8.76 -38.27
CA THR A 397 -7.95 -8.35 -37.27
C THR A 397 -7.38 -7.41 -36.21
N ARG A 398 -8.24 -6.93 -35.31
CA ARG A 398 -7.83 -6.22 -34.08
C ARG A 398 -7.92 -7.09 -32.82
N TYR A 399 -8.20 -8.38 -32.95
CA TYR A 399 -8.34 -9.28 -31.81
C TYR A 399 -6.97 -9.73 -31.31
N LEU A 400 -6.75 -9.65 -30.01
CA LEU A 400 -5.53 -10.13 -29.39
C LEU A 400 -5.66 -11.62 -29.07
N LYS A 401 -4.61 -12.38 -29.37
CA LYS A 401 -4.49 -13.80 -29.04
C LYS A 401 -3.08 -14.13 -28.59
N TRP A 402 -2.97 -15.13 -27.72
CA TRP A 402 -1.68 -15.71 -27.33
C TRP A 402 -1.15 -16.62 -28.45
N THR A 403 0.17 -16.71 -28.60
CA THR A 403 0.83 -17.55 -29.63
C THR A 403 0.68 -19.04 -29.38
N ASP A 404 0.51 -19.45 -28.12
CA ASP A 404 0.28 -20.83 -27.67
C ASP A 404 -1.20 -21.28 -27.77
N ARG A 405 -2.11 -20.35 -28.11
CA ARG A 405 -3.57 -20.52 -28.17
C ARG A 405 -4.25 -20.62 -26.80
N GLU A 406 -3.59 -20.19 -25.73
CA GLU A 406 -4.24 -20.02 -24.45
C GLU A 406 -5.38 -18.98 -24.57
N PRO A 407 -6.51 -19.15 -23.85
CA PRO A 407 -7.60 -18.17 -23.90
C PRO A 407 -7.20 -16.83 -23.28
N PHE A 408 -7.63 -15.74 -23.91
CA PHE A 408 -7.32 -14.38 -23.48
C PHE A 408 -8.43 -13.80 -22.56
N TYR A 409 -8.35 -14.04 -21.25
CA TYR A 409 -9.32 -13.54 -20.26
C TYR A 409 -8.72 -12.68 -19.13
N TYR A 410 -7.39 -12.66 -19.00
CA TYR A 410 -6.68 -11.81 -18.04
C TYR A 410 -5.96 -10.70 -18.78
N SER A 411 -5.94 -9.49 -18.21
CA SER A 411 -5.13 -8.40 -18.74
C SER A 411 -4.60 -7.51 -17.63
N TYR A 412 -3.42 -6.92 -17.89
CA TYR A 412 -2.76 -6.00 -16.97
C TYR A 412 -2.16 -4.80 -17.72
N TRP A 413 -3.01 -4.16 -18.53
CA TRP A 413 -2.62 -3.04 -19.40
C TRP A 413 -2.08 -1.83 -18.63
N ALA A 414 -1.11 -1.15 -19.23
CA ALA A 414 -0.71 0.19 -18.82
C ALA A 414 -1.85 1.19 -19.01
N ASP A 415 -1.74 2.32 -18.31
CA ASP A 415 -2.76 3.37 -18.39
C ASP A 415 -2.87 3.86 -19.84
N ASN A 416 -4.09 3.92 -20.37
CA ASN A 416 -4.41 4.25 -21.76
C ASN A 416 -3.97 3.21 -22.82
N GLN A 417 -3.72 1.96 -22.44
CA GLN A 417 -3.53 0.81 -23.33
C GLN A 417 -4.76 -0.12 -23.32
N PRO A 418 -4.98 -0.94 -24.36
CA PRO A 418 -4.17 -1.09 -25.57
C PRO A 418 -4.41 0.01 -26.62
N GLN A 419 -3.35 0.49 -27.26
CA GLN A 419 -3.42 1.38 -28.44
C GLN A 419 -3.07 0.60 -29.71
N LEU A 420 -4.02 -0.19 -30.20
CA LEU A 420 -3.81 -1.06 -31.36
C LEU A 420 -3.61 -0.25 -32.66
N ARG A 421 -2.69 -0.71 -33.51
CA ARG A 421 -2.45 -0.11 -34.83
C ARG A 421 -3.55 -0.54 -35.81
N THR A 422 -3.95 0.37 -36.70
CA THR A 422 -4.96 0.07 -37.72
C THR A 422 -4.27 -0.44 -38.98
N GLY A 423 -4.65 -1.62 -39.47
CA GLY A 423 -4.11 -2.20 -40.70
C GLY A 423 -2.72 -2.86 -40.57
N GLU A 424 -2.19 -2.94 -39.35
CA GLU A 424 -0.87 -3.55 -39.06
C GLU A 424 -0.95 -4.41 -37.80
N GLU A 425 -0.09 -5.43 -37.73
CA GLU A 425 -0.01 -6.27 -36.54
C GLU A 425 0.52 -5.49 -35.33
N SER A 426 -0.08 -5.73 -34.18
CA SER A 426 0.33 -5.19 -32.89
C SER A 426 0.79 -6.32 -31.99
N CYS A 427 1.99 -6.19 -31.41
CA CYS A 427 2.55 -7.13 -30.45
C CYS A 427 2.57 -6.49 -29.07
N VAL A 428 2.64 -7.31 -28.02
CA VAL A 428 2.55 -6.82 -26.64
C VAL A 428 3.83 -7.12 -25.89
N SER A 429 4.32 -6.14 -25.15
CA SER A 429 5.46 -6.29 -24.27
C SER A 429 5.11 -5.86 -22.86
N LEU A 430 5.89 -6.37 -21.90
CA LEU A 430 5.80 -6.05 -20.49
C LEU A 430 6.77 -4.91 -20.16
N ASP A 431 6.30 -3.87 -19.49
CA ASP A 431 7.09 -2.71 -19.09
C ASP A 431 7.73 -2.92 -17.71
N GLY A 432 9.03 -3.23 -17.70
CA GLY A 432 9.81 -3.45 -16.48
C GLY A 432 9.96 -2.20 -15.60
N ALA A 433 9.72 -0.99 -16.13
CA ALA A 433 9.70 0.24 -15.33
C ALA A 433 8.32 0.53 -14.73
N ASN A 434 7.26 -0.12 -15.23
CA ASN A 434 5.88 0.11 -14.83
C ASN A 434 5.20 -1.17 -14.35
N ASN A 435 5.80 -1.83 -13.36
CA ASN A 435 5.24 -3.03 -12.70
C ASN A 435 4.89 -4.20 -13.65
N LEU A 436 5.61 -4.34 -14.77
CA LEU A 436 5.29 -5.27 -15.86
C LEU A 436 3.86 -5.10 -16.40
N LYS A 437 3.30 -3.88 -16.36
CA LYS A 437 2.09 -3.55 -17.10
C LYS A 437 2.34 -3.69 -18.60
N TRP A 438 1.28 -3.99 -19.34
CA TRP A 438 1.38 -4.36 -20.74
C TRP A 438 1.26 -3.15 -21.66
N ASN A 439 2.12 -3.09 -22.66
CA ASN A 439 2.12 -2.04 -23.68
C ASN A 439 2.05 -2.66 -25.07
N VAL A 440 1.25 -2.07 -25.95
CA VAL A 440 1.35 -2.35 -27.39
C VAL A 440 2.70 -1.83 -27.89
N THR A 441 3.42 -2.67 -28.60
CA THR A 441 4.76 -2.41 -29.13
C THR A 441 4.84 -2.91 -30.58
N GLU A 442 5.61 -2.22 -31.41
CA GLU A 442 5.80 -2.64 -32.80
C GLU A 442 6.51 -3.99 -32.85
N CYS A 443 5.90 -4.98 -33.54
CA CYS A 443 6.38 -6.36 -33.60
C CYS A 443 7.83 -6.50 -34.11
N SER A 444 8.29 -5.54 -34.91
CA SER A 444 9.66 -5.47 -35.46
C SER A 444 10.72 -5.11 -34.41
N SER A 445 10.30 -4.57 -33.25
CA SER A 445 11.19 -4.13 -32.17
C SER A 445 11.99 -5.29 -31.61
N LYS A 446 13.27 -5.07 -31.31
CA LYS A 446 14.13 -6.10 -30.74
C LYS A 446 14.18 -5.99 -29.22
N LEU A 447 13.51 -6.91 -28.53
CA LEU A 447 13.42 -6.94 -27.07
C LEU A 447 13.86 -8.31 -26.52
N PRO A 448 14.39 -8.38 -25.29
CA PRO A 448 14.48 -9.65 -24.58
C PRO A 448 13.08 -10.24 -24.38
N PHE A 449 12.99 -11.54 -24.08
CA PHE A 449 11.71 -12.25 -24.07
C PHE A 449 11.68 -13.36 -23.03
N ILE A 450 10.48 -13.84 -22.70
CA ILE A 450 10.26 -14.92 -21.74
C ILE A 450 9.66 -16.10 -22.48
N CYS A 451 10.34 -17.25 -22.40
CA CYS A 451 9.80 -18.51 -22.85
C CYS A 451 9.14 -19.25 -21.70
N GLU A 452 8.03 -19.92 -21.98
CA GLU A 452 7.30 -20.79 -21.08
C GLU A 452 7.18 -22.20 -21.67
N ILE A 453 7.39 -23.21 -20.83
CA ILE A 453 7.06 -24.60 -21.13
C ILE A 453 6.07 -25.05 -20.05
N THR A 454 4.82 -25.31 -20.44
CA THR A 454 3.77 -25.76 -19.52
C THR A 454 3.42 -27.23 -19.74
N THR A 455 3.04 -27.92 -18.66
CA THR A 455 2.39 -29.24 -18.74
C THR A 455 0.87 -29.15 -18.63
N ASP A 456 0.31 -27.95 -18.47
CA ASP A 456 -1.14 -27.76 -18.40
C ASP A 456 -1.77 -28.02 -19.77
N ASN A 457 -2.97 -28.61 -19.75
CA ASN A 457 -3.74 -28.82 -20.96
C ASN A 457 -4.43 -27.50 -21.33
N ILE A 458 -3.91 -26.83 -22.35
CA ILE A 458 -4.53 -25.64 -22.94
C ILE A 458 -5.96 -26.01 -23.36
N PRO A 459 -7.00 -25.39 -22.77
CA PRO A 459 -8.37 -25.68 -23.14
C PRO A 459 -8.57 -25.36 -24.63
N SER A 460 -8.78 -26.39 -25.46
CA SER A 460 -9.17 -26.17 -26.85
C SER A 460 -10.64 -25.76 -26.86
N PHE A 461 -10.92 -24.46 -26.73
CA PHE A 461 -12.20 -23.96 -27.18
C PHE A 461 -12.24 -24.22 -28.69
N ARG A 462 -13.15 -25.09 -29.14
CA ARG A 462 -13.51 -25.07 -30.55
C ARG A 462 -14.09 -23.69 -30.77
N GLU A 463 -13.40 -22.84 -31.53
CA GLU A 463 -13.98 -21.69 -32.19
C GLU A 463 -15.09 -22.19 -33.13
N VAL A 464 -16.25 -22.53 -32.58
CA VAL A 464 -17.48 -22.63 -33.37
C VAL A 464 -17.96 -21.19 -33.48
N LEU A 465 -17.28 -20.41 -34.32
CA LEU A 465 -17.80 -19.12 -34.76
C LEU A 465 -19.10 -19.43 -35.51
N GLY A 466 -20.23 -19.27 -34.82
CA GLY A 466 -21.54 -19.22 -35.47
C GLY A 466 -21.59 -17.99 -36.35
N SER A 467 -22.32 -18.04 -37.47
CA SER A 467 -22.54 -16.84 -38.29
C SER A 467 -23.71 -16.04 -37.76
N CYS A 468 -23.58 -14.71 -37.74
CA CYS A 468 -24.67 -13.83 -37.33
C CYS A 468 -25.91 -13.96 -38.24
N PRO A 469 -27.12 -13.69 -37.72
CA PRO A 469 -28.34 -13.77 -38.51
C PRO A 469 -28.31 -12.79 -39.70
N ASN A 470 -28.33 -13.32 -40.92
CA ASN A 470 -28.35 -12.52 -42.16
C ASN A 470 -29.72 -11.85 -42.45
N SER A 471 -30.71 -11.99 -41.57
CA SER A 471 -32.09 -11.52 -41.81
C SER A 471 -32.26 -10.01 -41.67
N GLU A 472 -31.33 -9.31 -41.02
CA GLU A 472 -31.28 -7.84 -40.95
C GLU A 472 -29.83 -7.36 -41.14
N SER A 473 -29.59 -6.38 -42.03
CA SER A 473 -28.25 -5.89 -42.40
C SER A 473 -27.53 -5.10 -41.30
N SER A 474 -28.01 -5.16 -40.06
CA SER A 474 -27.59 -4.37 -38.89
C SER A 474 -26.91 -5.20 -37.80
N TRP A 475 -26.83 -6.52 -37.96
CA TRP A 475 -26.04 -7.40 -37.09
C TRP A 475 -24.57 -7.39 -37.52
N VAL A 476 -23.70 -7.05 -36.58
CA VAL A 476 -22.25 -6.96 -36.75
C VAL A 476 -21.63 -8.15 -36.03
N ASP A 477 -20.95 -8.98 -36.81
CA ASP A 477 -20.02 -9.97 -36.30
C ASP A 477 -18.71 -9.25 -35.96
N VAL A 478 -18.36 -9.26 -34.68
CA VAL A 478 -17.09 -8.72 -34.18
C VAL A 478 -16.19 -9.85 -33.72
N GLY A 479 -16.25 -11.03 -34.35
CA GLY A 479 -15.26 -12.10 -34.18
C GLY A 479 -15.14 -12.65 -32.76
N ASP A 480 -16.19 -12.52 -31.94
CA ASP A 480 -16.31 -13.15 -30.64
C ASP A 480 -17.50 -14.15 -30.62
N GLU A 481 -17.87 -14.63 -29.44
CA GLU A 481 -18.97 -15.60 -29.29
C GLU A 481 -20.37 -14.97 -29.53
N PHE A 482 -20.46 -13.67 -29.79
CA PHE A 482 -21.69 -12.91 -29.85
C PHE A 482 -21.87 -12.15 -31.17
N CYS A 483 -23.14 -11.85 -31.48
CA CYS A 483 -23.52 -10.97 -32.58
C CYS A 483 -24.09 -9.69 -31.99
N TYR A 484 -23.60 -8.55 -32.46
CA TYR A 484 -24.01 -7.25 -31.92
C TYR A 484 -24.95 -6.55 -32.90
N HIS A 485 -26.04 -5.99 -32.40
CA HIS A 485 -26.93 -5.17 -33.21
C HIS A 485 -26.93 -3.74 -32.69
N VAL A 486 -26.47 -2.80 -33.51
CA VAL A 486 -26.54 -1.38 -33.19
C VAL A 486 -27.87 -0.83 -33.70
N ALA A 487 -28.80 -0.57 -32.79
CA ALA A 487 -30.09 0.01 -33.14
C ALA A 487 -29.96 1.53 -33.37
N GLU A 488 -30.06 1.99 -34.62
CA GLU A 488 -30.18 3.41 -34.92
C GLU A 488 -31.62 3.89 -34.66
N SER A 489 -31.82 4.63 -33.58
CA SER A 489 -33.08 5.34 -33.30
C SER A 489 -32.96 6.78 -33.79
N SER A 490 -33.73 7.13 -34.83
CA SER A 490 -33.71 8.47 -35.42
C SER A 490 -34.46 9.53 -34.60
N ASN A 491 -35.03 9.20 -33.43
CA ASN A 491 -35.73 10.22 -32.63
C ASN A 491 -35.74 10.08 -31.11
N HIS A 492 -35.34 8.97 -30.48
CA HIS A 492 -35.38 8.85 -29.02
C HIS A 492 -34.13 8.18 -28.44
N ILE A 493 -33.43 8.90 -27.56
CA ILE A 493 -32.46 8.35 -26.61
C ILE A 493 -33.27 7.64 -25.52
N LEU A 494 -33.10 6.33 -25.41
CA LEU A 494 -33.76 5.51 -24.38
C LEU A 494 -32.94 5.54 -23.08
N SER A 495 -33.63 5.40 -21.94
CA SER A 495 -32.95 5.11 -20.65
C SER A 495 -32.41 3.68 -20.64
N TRP A 496 -31.51 3.36 -19.70
CA TRP A 496 -30.93 2.02 -19.58
C TRP A 496 -31.99 0.91 -19.44
N ASP A 497 -32.99 1.12 -18.57
CA ASP A 497 -34.09 0.18 -18.35
C ASP A 497 -34.99 0.03 -19.59
N ALA A 498 -35.29 1.14 -20.28
CA ALA A 498 -36.07 1.10 -21.53
C ALA A 498 -35.31 0.37 -22.65
N THR A 499 -33.98 0.57 -22.73
CA THR A 499 -33.10 -0.11 -23.69
C THR A 499 -33.02 -1.60 -23.40
N SER A 500 -32.83 -1.98 -22.12
CA SER A 500 -32.79 -3.37 -21.68
C SER A 500 -34.09 -4.11 -22.04
N ARG A 501 -35.25 -3.51 -21.77
CA ARG A 501 -36.55 -4.09 -22.17
C ARG A 501 -36.70 -4.17 -23.69
N TYR A 502 -36.28 -3.15 -24.42
CA TYR A 502 -36.32 -3.17 -25.88
C TYR A 502 -35.49 -4.33 -26.45
N CYS A 503 -34.25 -4.51 -25.99
CA CYS A 503 -33.40 -5.65 -26.39
C CYS A 503 -34.07 -6.99 -26.07
N LEU A 504 -34.63 -7.14 -24.86
CA LEU A 504 -35.33 -8.36 -24.46
C LEU A 504 -36.54 -8.68 -25.36
N THR A 505 -37.29 -7.67 -25.83
CA THR A 505 -38.40 -7.90 -26.79
C THR A 505 -37.93 -8.40 -28.14
N LYS A 506 -36.65 -8.20 -28.47
CA LYS A 506 -35.97 -8.71 -29.68
C LYS A 506 -35.26 -10.04 -29.44
N GLY A 507 -35.40 -10.63 -28.25
CA GLY A 507 -34.77 -11.90 -27.89
C GLY A 507 -33.26 -11.80 -27.66
N VAL A 508 -32.74 -10.60 -27.38
CA VAL A 508 -31.31 -10.34 -27.12
C VAL A 508 -31.12 -9.51 -25.86
N GLU A 509 -29.90 -9.46 -25.35
CA GLU A 509 -29.56 -8.67 -24.16
C GLU A 509 -28.80 -7.39 -24.56
N THR A 510 -28.81 -6.39 -23.68
CA THR A 510 -27.95 -5.22 -23.83
C THR A 510 -26.51 -5.62 -23.56
N ALA A 511 -25.63 -5.38 -24.53
CA ALA A 511 -24.18 -5.59 -24.41
C ALA A 511 -23.54 -4.75 -23.31
#